data_AF-A0A949MCW3-F1
#
_entry.id   AF-A0A949MCW3-F1
#
_cell.length_a   1.000
_cell.length_b   1.000
_cell.length_c   1.000
_cell.angle_alpha   90.00
_cell.angle_beta   90.00
_cell.angle_gamma   90.00
#
_symmetry.space_group_name_H-M   'P 1'
#
loop_
_entity.id
_entity.type
_entity.pdbx_description
1 polymer ?
#
loop_
_entity_poly.entity_id
_entity_poly.type
_entity_poly.pdbx_seq_one_letter_code
_entity_poly.pdbx_strand_id
1 'polypeptide(L)' 'SFTFITKSPPASVLLKKAAGITAGSKAPNKEKVGKVTRKQVLDIVKMKSKDLNAVNEEAAFRVIAGTARSMGIEVVG' A
#
# COMPACT_ATOMS: atom_id res chain seq x y z
N SER A 1 -32.39 4.68 -3.15
CA SER A 1 -31.57 3.80 -4.00
C SER A 1 -30.11 3.94 -3.62
N PHE A 2 -29.37 2.83 -3.47
CA PHE A 2 -27.97 2.81 -3.08
C PHE A 2 -27.10 2.44 -4.29
N THR A 3 -26.13 3.27 -4.63
CA THR A 3 -25.19 3.04 -5.75
C THR A 3 -23.86 2.52 -5.21
N PHE A 4 -23.50 1.29 -5.60
CA PHE A 4 -22.18 0.72 -5.31
C PHE A 4 -21.22 1.07 -6.43
N ILE A 5 -20.14 1.80 -6.11
CA ILE A 5 -19.07 2.11 -7.06
C ILE A 5 -17.88 1.20 -6.76
N THR A 6 -17.54 0.32 -7.70
CA THR A 6 -16.34 -0.52 -7.62
C THR A 6 -15.09 0.29 -7.93
N LYS A 7 -14.40 0.73 -6.88
CA LYS A 7 -13.09 1.39 -6.96
C LYS A 7 -11.96 0.38 -7.20
N SER A 8 -10.79 0.88 -7.59
CA SER A 8 -9.61 0.03 -7.75
C SER A 8 -9.23 -0.65 -6.42
N PRO A 9 -8.53 -1.81 -6.49
CA PRO A 9 -8.17 -2.59 -5.32
C PRO A 9 -7.54 -1.74 -4.21
N PRO A 10 -7.86 -2.03 -2.94
CA PRO A 10 -7.30 -1.30 -1.81
C PRO A 10 -5.77 -1.45 -1.79
N ALA A 11 -5.09 -0.39 -1.34
CA ALA A 11 -3.63 -0.38 -1.24
C ALA A 11 -3.09 -1.56 -0.41
N SER A 12 -3.84 -1.99 0.60
CA SER A 12 -3.53 -3.14 1.46
C SER A 12 -3.36 -4.44 0.66
N VAL A 13 -4.21 -4.69 -0.34
CA VAL A 13 -4.15 -5.91 -1.15
C VAL A 13 -2.98 -5.86 -2.14
N LEU A 14 -2.73 -4.68 -2.72
CA LEU A 14 -1.59 -4.48 -3.62
C LEU A 14 -0.26 -4.61 -2.87
N LEU A 15 -0.16 -4.06 -1.67
CA LEU A 15 1.00 -4.19 -0.79
C LEU A 15 1.22 -5.63 -0.34
N LYS A 16 0.16 -6.37 0.00
CA LYS A 16 0.24 -7.80 0.30
C LYS A 16 0.82 -8.60 -0.86
N LYS A 17 0.34 -8.36 -2.09
CA LYS A 17 0.86 -8.98 -3.30
C LYS A 17 2.33 -8.63 -3.55
N ALA A 18 2.70 -7.37 -3.40
CA ALA A 18 4.08 -6.92 -3.59
C ALA A 18 5.06 -7.47 -2.54
N ALA A 19 4.60 -7.63 -1.30
CA ALA A 19 5.37 -8.22 -0.20
C ALA A 19 5.35 -9.76 -0.19
N GLY A 20 4.51 -10.40 -1.01
CA GLY A 20 4.35 -11.86 -1.03
C GLY A 20 3.65 -12.43 0.21
N ILE A 21 2.86 -11.63 0.94
CA ILE A 21 2.21 -12.05 2.18
C ILE A 21 0.69 -12.13 2.03
N THR A 22 0.06 -13.05 2.76
CA THR A 22 -1.40 -13.23 2.77
C THR A 22 -2.07 -12.42 3.91
N ALA A 23 -1.39 -12.33 5.06
CA ALA A 23 -1.83 -11.61 6.25
C ALA A 23 -0.89 -10.44 6.61
N GLY A 24 -1.45 -9.38 7.19
CA GLY A 24 -0.65 -8.28 7.76
C GLY A 24 -0.16 -8.63 9.17
N SER A 25 0.74 -7.81 9.71
CA SER A 25 1.28 -7.99 11.07
C SER A 25 0.19 -7.81 12.12
N LYS A 26 0.17 -8.71 13.12
CA LYS A 26 -0.67 -8.55 14.32
C LYS A 26 -0.15 -7.44 15.24
N ALA A 27 1.15 -7.12 15.14
CA ALA A 27 1.79 -6.05 15.88
C ALA A 27 2.70 -5.21 14.95
N PRO A 28 2.14 -4.29 14.14
CA PRO A 28 2.84 -3.59 13.06
C PRO A 28 4.14 -2.86 13.46
N ASN A 29 4.22 -2.42 14.71
CA ASN A 29 5.36 -1.71 15.28
C ASN A 29 6.43 -2.64 15.86
N LYS A 30 6.10 -3.90 16.17
CA LYS A 30 7.01 -4.88 16.79
C LYS A 30 7.45 -5.96 15.80
N GLU A 31 6.53 -6.47 14.99
CA GLU A 31 6.76 -7.56 14.05
C GLU A 31 6.63 -7.05 12.62
N LYS A 32 7.75 -7.05 11.89
CA LYS A 32 7.75 -6.79 10.45
C LYS A 32 7.52 -8.11 9.72
N VAL A 33 6.41 -8.20 9.00
CA VAL A 33 5.97 -9.44 8.33
C VAL A 33 6.28 -9.45 6.83
N GLY A 34 6.73 -8.32 6.27
CA GLY A 34 7.06 -8.23 4.86
C GLY A 34 7.96 -7.04 4.55
N LYS A 35 8.62 -7.09 3.39
CA LYS A 35 9.45 -6.00 2.88
C LYS A 35 9.02 -5.68 1.46
N VAL A 36 8.94 -4.39 1.14
CA VAL A 36 8.70 -3.90 -0.21
C VAL A 36 9.75 -2.88 -0.59
N THR A 37 10.13 -2.85 -1.85
CA THR A 37 11.11 -1.86 -2.35
C THR A 37 10.43 -0.58 -2.78
N ARG A 38 11.18 0.53 -2.83
CA ARG A 38 10.69 1.81 -3.35
C ARG A 38 10.08 1.69 -4.75
N LYS A 39 10.66 0.86 -5.62
CA LYS A 39 10.14 0.60 -6.98
C LYS A 39 8.75 -0.04 -6.95
N GLN A 40 8.56 -1.09 -6.14
CA GLN A 40 7.26 -1.75 -6.02
C GLN A 40 6.18 -0.80 -5.49
N VAL A 41 6.53 0.08 -4.54
CA VAL A 41 5.59 1.08 -4.03
C VAL A 41 5.22 2.09 -5.13
N LEU A 42 6.17 2.52 -5.96
CA LEU A 42 5.90 3.41 -7.10
C LEU A 42 5.00 2.74 -8.15
N ASP A 43 5.16 1.45 -8.42
CA ASP A 43 4.28 0.71 -9.33
C ASP A 43 2.84 0.63 -8.77
N ILE A 44 2.69 0.43 -7.46
CA ILE A 44 1.39 0.48 -6.77
C ILE A 44 0.77 1.87 -6.86
N VAL A 45 1.58 2.92 -6.68
CA VAL A 45 1.14 4.32 -6.83
C VAL A 45 0.64 4.57 -8.25
N LYS A 46 1.36 4.13 -9.28
CA LYS A 46 0.94 4.28 -10.68
C LYS A 46 -0.36 3.55 -10.97
N MET A 47 -0.50 2.30 -10.51
CA MET A 47 -1.74 1.53 -10.67
C MET A 47 -2.93 2.19 -9.97
N LYS A 48 -2.72 2.76 -8.77
CA LYS A 48 -3.78 3.36 -7.96
C LYS A 48 -3.93 4.87 -8.18
N SER A 49 -3.13 5.47 -9.05
CA SER A 49 -3.03 6.93 -9.20
C SER A 49 -4.39 7.60 -9.47
N LYS A 50 -5.27 6.93 -10.22
CA LYS A 50 -6.62 7.43 -10.51
C LYS A 50 -7.57 7.45 -9.30
N ASP A 51 -7.30 6.64 -8.28
CA ASP A 51 -8.10 6.57 -7.04
C ASP A 51 -7.42 7.22 -5.84
N LEU A 52 -6.19 7.71 -6.03
CA LEU A 52 -5.37 8.27 -4.97
C LEU A 52 -5.53 9.79 -4.99
N ASN A 53 -5.94 10.36 -3.87
CA ASN A 53 -6.15 11.80 -3.74
C ASN A 53 -4.83 12.53 -3.43
N ALA A 54 -3.75 12.15 -4.11
CA ALA A 54 -2.42 12.71 -3.88
C ALA A 54 -2.09 13.79 -4.91
N VAL A 55 -1.48 14.87 -4.42
CA VAL A 55 -1.14 16.05 -5.23
C VAL A 55 0.11 15.81 -6.09
N ASN A 56 0.99 14.91 -5.67
CA ASN A 56 2.23 14.56 -6.37
C ASN A 56 2.61 13.09 -6.11
N GLU A 57 3.52 12.55 -6.94
CA GLU A 57 3.98 11.15 -6.81
C GLU A 57 4.62 10.87 -5.45
N GLU A 58 5.31 11.85 -4.85
CA GLU A 58 5.89 11.70 -3.51
C GLU A 58 4.84 11.60 -2.41
N ALA A 59 3.77 12.40 -2.45
CA ALA A 59 2.66 12.29 -1.51
C ALA A 59 1.95 10.95 -1.69
N ALA A 60 1.76 10.51 -2.94
CA ALA A 60 1.18 9.20 -3.22
C ALA A 60 2.04 8.07 -2.64
N PHE A 61 3.37 8.17 -2.81
CA PHE A 61 4.33 7.26 -2.20
C PHE A 61 4.22 7.27 -0.67
N ARG A 62 4.15 8.44 -0.03
CA ARG A 62 3.98 8.56 1.44
C ARG A 62 2.67 7.93 1.92
N VAL A 63 1.58 8.08 1.19
CA VAL A 63 0.28 7.47 1.53
C VAL A 63 0.37 5.94 1.49
N ILE A 64 0.96 5.37 0.44
CA ILE A 64 1.14 3.92 0.32
C ILE A 64 2.15 3.42 1.35
N ALA A 65 3.25 4.13 1.57
CA ALA A 65 4.26 3.79 2.57
C ALA A 65 3.69 3.81 4.00
N GLY A 66 2.81 4.77 4.31
CA GLY A 66 2.07 4.81 5.58
C GLY A 66 1.19 3.57 5.76
N THR A 67 0.52 3.15 4.70
CA THR A 67 -0.28 1.91 4.70
C THR A 67 0.59 0.68 4.93
N ALA A 68 1.74 0.60 4.25
CA ALA A 68 2.72 -0.48 4.43
C ALA A 68 3.20 -0.54 5.89
N ARG A 69 3.57 0.60 6.48
CA ARG A 69 4.00 0.70 7.88
C ARG A 69 2.92 0.24 8.84
N SER A 70 1.67 0.64 8.62
CA SER A 70 0.53 0.24 9.46
C SER A 70 0.20 -1.25 9.35
N MET A 71 0.62 -1.93 8.28
CA MET A 71 0.49 -3.37 8.11
C MET A 71 1.71 -4.16 8.62
N GLY A 72 2.75 -3.49 9.12
CA GLY A 72 4.01 -4.12 9.49
C GLY A 72 4.83 -4.56 8.27
N ILE A 73 4.63 -3.92 7.13
CA ILE A 73 5.51 -4.04 5.98
C ILE A 73 6.55 -2.93 6.05
N GLU A 74 7.82 -3.30 5.92
CA GLU A 74 8.94 -2.37 5.87
C GLU A 74 9.22 -1.96 4.43
N VAL A 75 9.33 -0.65 4.18
CA VAL A 75 9.72 -0.12 2.88
C VAL A 75 11.23 0.02 2.87
N VAL A 76 11.92 -0.86 2.14
CA VAL A 76 13.38 -0.81 1.98
C VAL A 76 13.66 0.12 0.80
N GLY A 77 14.36 1.22 1.11
CA GLY A 77 14.74 2.28 0.18
C GLY A 77 16.02 1.96 -0.57
#